data_AF-A0A7C4VYD9-F1
#
_entry.id   AF-A0A7C4VYD9-F1
#
_cell.length_a   1.000
_cell.length_b   1.000
_cell.length_c   1.000
_cell.angle_alpha   90.00
_cell.angle_beta   90.00
_cell.angle_gamma   90.00
#
_symmetry.space_group_name_H-M   'P 1'
#
loop_
_entity.id
_entity.type
_entity.pdbx_description
1 polymer ?
#
loop_
_entity_poly.entity_id
_entity_poly.type
_entity_poly.pdbx_seq_one_letter_code
_entity_poly.pdbx_strand_id
1 'polypeptide(L)' 'MVSSEAYREKMIIPFGCMKIDELFDGGLKVGELTLVYGDYGTGKTLLCFMVTLKCLEKGYKVIYVTTEKPFA' A
#
# COMPACT_ATOMS: atom_id res chain seq x y z
N MET A 1 0.66 22.17 -20.78
CA MET A 1 -0.09 20.93 -20.51
C MET A 1 0.86 19.95 -19.85
N VAL A 2 0.76 19.78 -18.53
CA VAL A 2 1.48 18.70 -17.84
C VAL A 2 0.75 17.42 -18.20
N SER A 3 1.43 16.47 -18.85
CA SER A 3 0.79 15.24 -19.36
C SER A 3 0.09 14.50 -18.22
N SER A 4 -1.13 14.06 -18.45
CA SER A 4 -1.99 13.35 -17.50
C SER A 4 -1.30 12.14 -16.83
N GLU A 5 -0.32 11.52 -17.49
CA GLU A 5 0.52 10.46 -16.93
C GLU A 5 1.31 10.88 -15.69
N ALA A 6 1.93 12.07 -15.68
CA ALA A 6 2.78 12.51 -14.57
C ALA A 6 1.97 12.80 -13.29
N TYR A 7 0.68 13.13 -13.44
CA TYR A 7 -0.23 13.28 -12.30
C TYR A 7 -0.65 11.91 -11.74
N ARG A 8 -0.74 10.88 -12.58
CA ARG A 8 -1.02 9.50 -12.17
C ARG A 8 0.13 8.87 -11.41
N GLU A 9 1.39 9.13 -11.80
CA GLU A 9 2.57 8.66 -11.03
C GLU A 9 2.61 9.22 -9.60
N LYS A 10 2.07 10.43 -9.39
CA LYS A 10 1.93 11.03 -8.06
C LYS A 10 0.95 10.31 -7.14
N MET A 11 0.17 9.36 -7.67
CA MET A 11 -0.86 8.62 -6.96
C MET A 11 -0.49 7.15 -6.75
N ILE A 12 0.79 6.78 -6.78
CA ILE A 12 1.23 5.41 -6.47
C ILE A 12 1.98 5.37 -5.13
N ILE A 13 1.58 4.42 -4.27
CA ILE A 13 2.22 4.09 -3.01
C ILE A 13 2.91 2.72 -3.15
N PRO A 14 4.25 2.66 -3.12
CA PRO A 14 4.95 1.39 -3.16
C PRO A 14 4.70 0.60 -1.86
N PHE A 15 4.78 -0.72 -1.94
CA PHE A 15 4.85 -1.61 -0.79
C PHE A 15 6.22 -1.53 -0.10
N GLY A 16 7.26 -1.06 -0.77
CA GLY A 16 8.61 -0.96 -0.20
C GLY A 16 9.42 -2.27 -0.31
N CYS A 17 8.97 -3.18 -1.16
CA CYS A 17 9.68 -4.39 -1.53
C CYS A 17 9.74 -4.45 -3.05
N MET A 18 10.94 -4.31 -3.62
CA MET A 18 11.15 -4.18 -5.08
C MET A 18 10.39 -5.24 -5.89
N LYS A 19 10.48 -6.52 -5.49
CA LYS A 19 9.79 -7.61 -6.19
C LYS A 19 8.27 -7.51 -6.12
N ILE A 20 7.72 -7.01 -5.01
CA ILE A 20 6.27 -6.81 -4.89
C ILE A 20 5.86 -5.59 -5.68
N ASP A 21 6.63 -4.50 -5.60
CA ASP A 21 6.36 -3.28 -6.36
C ASP A 21 6.33 -3.56 -7.87
N GLU A 22 7.25 -4.37 -8.39
CA GLU A 22 7.26 -4.82 -9.79
C GLU A 22 6.00 -5.62 -10.17
N LEU A 23 5.47 -6.46 -9.27
CA LEU A 23 4.25 -7.23 -9.51
C LEU A 23 2.99 -6.36 -9.57
N PHE A 24 3.04 -5.14 -9.01
CA PHE A 24 1.93 -4.19 -8.93
C PHE A 24 2.20 -2.91 -9.73
N ASP A 25 3.07 -2.96 -10.76
CA ASP A 25 3.42 -1.80 -11.60
C ASP A 25 3.86 -0.57 -10.79
N GLY A 26 4.61 -0.78 -9.72
CA GLY A 26 5.15 0.24 -8.81
C GLY A 26 4.40 0.40 -7.50
N GLY A 27 3.22 -0.22 -7.32
CA GLY A 27 2.52 -0.28 -6.04
C GLY A 27 1.02 0.00 -6.10
N LEU A 28 0.44 0.41 -4.97
CA LEU A 28 -0.99 0.68 -4.84
C LEU A 28 -1.37 2.06 -5.39
N LYS A 29 -2.46 2.10 -6.14
CA LYS A 29 -3.04 3.34 -6.68
C LYS A 29 -3.92 4.02 -5.63
N VAL A 30 -3.65 5.29 -5.36
CA VAL A 30 -4.44 6.14 -4.46
C VAL A 30 -5.83 6.34 -5.06
N GLY A 31 -6.86 6.27 -4.22
CA GLY A 31 -8.26 6.43 -4.64
C GLY A 31 -8.92 5.14 -5.13
N GLU A 32 -8.20 4.02 -5.16
CA GLU A 32 -8.74 2.70 -5.48
C GLU A 32 -8.91 1.83 -4.22
N LEU A 33 -9.88 0.91 -4.26
CA LEU A 33 -10.05 -0.12 -3.24
C LEU A 33 -9.24 -1.35 -3.63
N THR A 34 -8.30 -1.77 -2.77
CA THR A 34 -7.52 -2.99 -2.98
C THR A 34 -7.90 -4.06 -1.96
N LEU A 35 -8.20 -5.28 -2.43
CA LEU A 35 -8.44 -6.46 -1.60
C LEU A 35 -7.22 -7.38 -1.59
N VAL A 36 -6.72 -7.69 -0.40
CA VAL A 36 -5.65 -8.68 -0.18
C VAL A 36 -6.25 -9.91 0.49
N TYR A 37 -6.15 -11.08 -0.14
CA TYR A 37 -6.71 -12.34 0.37
C TYR A 37 -5.68 -13.47 0.34
N GLY A 38 -5.91 -14.53 1.13
CA GLY A 38 -5.05 -15.72 1.21
C GLY A 38 -5.10 -16.39 2.58
N ASP A 39 -4.46 -17.55 2.70
CA ASP A 39 -4.49 -18.41 3.89
C ASP A 39 -3.87 -17.76 5.13
N TYR A 40 -4.19 -18.27 6.33
CA TYR A 40 -3.57 -17.80 7.57
C TYR A 40 -2.04 -17.87 7.51
N GLY A 41 -1.36 -16.85 8.05
CA GLY A 41 0.11 -16.80 8.07
C GLY A 41 0.81 -16.38 6.77
N THR A 42 0.08 -16.09 5.69
CA THR A 42 0.68 -15.67 4.40
C THR A 42 1.21 -14.22 4.37
N GLY A 43 1.16 -13.50 5.50
CA GLY A 43 1.74 -12.16 5.60
C GLY A 43 0.84 -11.01 5.15
N LYS A 44 -0.49 -11.20 5.02
CA LYS A 44 -1.45 -10.13 4.65
C LYS A 44 -1.36 -8.91 5.57
N THR A 45 -1.38 -9.13 6.89
CA THR A 45 -1.25 -8.07 7.90
C THR A 45 0.10 -7.35 7.78
N LEU A 46 1.18 -8.09 7.53
CA LEU A 46 2.49 -7.51 7.29
C LEU A 46 2.50 -6.65 6.02
N LEU A 47 1.87 -7.10 4.94
CA LEU A 47 1.72 -6.34 3.70
C LEU A 47 1.00 -5.01 3.94
N CYS A 48 -0.09 -5.01 4.72
CA CYS A 48 -0.80 -3.78 5.11
C CYS A 48 0.09 -2.82 5.92
N PHE A 49 0.93 -3.34 6.82
CA PHE A 49 1.87 -2.51 7.58
C PHE A 49 2.98 -1.92 6.71
N MET A 50 3.53 -2.70 5.77
CA MET A 50 4.55 -2.20 4.85
C MET A 50 4.04 -1.00 4.03
N VAL A 51 2.82 -1.11 3.47
CA VAL A 51 2.16 0.01 2.78
C VAL A 51 1.91 1.18 3.74
N THR A 52 1.45 0.91 4.97
CA THR A 52 1.20 1.94 5.98
C THR A 52 2.46 2.77 6.24
N LEU A 53 3.62 2.14 6.39
CA LEU A 53 4.90 2.84 6.56
C LEU A 53 5.23 3.72 5.36
N LYS A 54 5.01 3.23 4.13
CA LYS A 54 5.24 4.01 2.90
C LYS A 54 4.27 5.17 2.73
N CYS A 55 3.02 5.01 3.15
CA CYS A 55 2.06 6.12 3.25
C CYS A 55 2.56 7.21 4.21
N LEU A 56 3.02 6.82 5.41
CA LEU A 56 3.54 7.75 6.41
C LEU A 56 4.81 8.48 5.92
N GLU A 57 5.75 7.77 5.29
CA GLU A 57 6.96 8.35 4.68
C GLU A 57 6.63 9.43 3.63
N LYS A 58 5.53 9.24 2.87
CA LYS A 58 5.03 10.20 1.88
C LYS A 58 4.15 11.32 2.48
N GLY A 59 3.95 11.33 3.80
CA GLY A 59 3.15 12.34 4.51
C GLY A 59 1.64 12.12 4.49
N TYR A 60 1.17 10.94 4.07
CA TYR A 60 -0.25 10.58 4.17
C TYR A 60 -0.63 10.25 5.62
N LYS A 61 -1.87 10.56 5.98
CA LYS A 61 -2.48 10.07 7.23
C LYS A 61 -3.06 8.69 6.98
N VAL A 62 -2.81 7.76 7.91
CA VAL A 62 -3.28 6.37 7.82
C VAL A 62 -4.15 6.04 9.03
N ILE A 63 -5.26 5.35 8.78
CA ILE A 63 -6.08 4.73 9.81
C ILE A 63 -5.97 3.23 9.62
N TYR A 64 -5.48 2.53 10.63
CA TYR A 64 -5.44 1.07 10.65
C TYR A 64 -6.62 0.56 11.48
N VAL A 65 -7.61 -0.05 10.82
CA VAL A 65 -8.79 -0.62 11.47
C VAL A 65 -8.62 -2.13 11.54
N THR A 66 -8.78 -2.70 12.74
CA THR A 66 -8.65 -4.13 12.96
C THR A 66 -9.74 -4.64 13.89
N THR A 67 -10.18 -5.87 13.66
CA THR A 67 -11.07 -6.62 14.56
C THR A 67 -10.29 -7.52 15.53
N GLU A 68 -9.00 -7.72 15.25
CA GLU A 68 -8.06 -8.46 16.09
C GLU A 68 -7.25 -7.50 16.94
N LYS A 69 -6.66 -8.00 18.04
CA LYS A 69 -5.78 -7.21 18.90
C LYS A 69 -4.41 -7.08 18.23
N PRO A 70 -4.04 -5.92 17.67
CA PRO A 70 -2.92 -5.82 16.73
C PRO A 70 -1.56 -5.66 17.41
N PHE A 71 -1.54 -5.18 18.65
CA PHE A 71 -0.32 -4.87 19.40
C PHE A 71 -0.50 -5.42 20.83
N ALA A 72 0.56 -6.03 21.36
CA ALA A 72 0.63 -6.46 22.75
C ALA A 72 0.94 -5.26 23.66
#